data_AF-A0A023ED77-F1
#
_entry.id   AF-A0A023ED77-F1
#
_cell.length_a   1.000
_cell.length_b   1.000
_cell.length_c   1.000
_cell.angle_alpha   90.00
_cell.angle_beta   90.00
_cell.angle_gamma   90.00
#
_symmetry.space_group_name_H-M   'P 1'
#
loop_
_entity.id
_entity.type
_entity.pdbx_description
1 polymer ?
#
loop_
_entity_poly.entity_id
_entity_poly.type
_entity_poly.pdbx_seq_one_letter_code
_entity_poly.pdbx_strand_id
1 'polypeptide(L)' 'MRSVSTLAVILAVTLVGLLSVETQACLCPLIFQPVCGSDNVTYPNECALNCAMATSTGSKIALIKLHDGPCENTKL' A
#
# COMPACT_ATOMS: atom_id res chain seq x y z
N MET A 1 42.54 -12.42 1.62
CA MET A 1 41.93 -11.63 0.54
C MET A 1 41.03 -10.59 1.21
N ARG A 2 41.52 -9.33 1.20
CA ARG A 2 40.99 -8.07 1.75
C ARG A 2 40.01 -8.15 2.93
N SER A 3 40.55 -7.89 4.13
CA SER A 3 39.82 -7.50 5.33
C SER A 3 38.90 -6.31 5.00
N VAL A 4 37.64 -6.60 4.71
CA VAL A 4 36.62 -5.58 4.51
C VAL A 4 36.53 -4.82 5.83
N SER A 5 36.88 -3.53 5.81
CA SER A 5 36.84 -2.70 7.02
C SER A 5 35.42 -2.70 7.58
N THR A 6 35.27 -2.98 8.87
CA THR A 6 33.96 -3.00 9.53
C THR A 6 33.20 -1.69 9.33
N LEU A 7 33.93 -0.56 9.29
CA LEU A 7 33.40 0.76 8.94
C LEU A 7 32.74 0.78 7.55
N ALA A 8 33.34 0.13 6.56
CA ALA A 8 32.79 0.04 5.20
C ALA A 8 31.54 -0.84 5.15
N VAL A 9 31.50 -1.92 5.94
CA VAL A 9 30.30 -2.78 6.07
C VAL A 9 29.17 -2.02 6.76
N ILE A 10 29.46 -1.33 7.86
CA ILE A 10 28.48 -0.55 8.62
C ILE A 10 27.92 0.58 7.73
N LEU A 11 28.77 1.31 7.02
CA LEU A 11 28.33 2.37 6.10
C LEU A 11 27.41 1.82 5.00
N ALA A 12 27.73 0.66 4.42
CA ALA A 12 26.89 0.04 3.40
C ALA A 12 25.53 -0.42 3.98
N VAL A 13 25.52 -1.02 5.17
CA VAL A 13 24.29 -1.53 5.81
C VAL A 13 23.38 -0.39 6.27
N THR A 14 23.93 0.69 6.84
CA THR A 14 23.10 1.83 7.27
C THR A 14 22.58 2.61 6.07
N LEU A 15 23.36 2.78 5.01
CA LEU A 15 22.92 3.46 3.78
C LEU A 15 21.83 2.64 3.06
N VAL A 16 21.96 1.31 2.99
CA VAL A 16 20.93 0.44 2.40
C VAL A 16 19.69 0.35 3.30
N GLY A 17 19.87 0.25 4.63
CA GLY A 17 18.77 0.16 5.60
C GLY A 17 17.91 1.41 5.68
N LEU A 18 18.52 2.61 5.62
CA LEU A 18 17.80 3.89 5.59
C LEU A 18 17.13 4.17 4.23
N LEU A 19 17.53 3.47 3.16
CA LEU A 19 16.96 3.59 1.82
C LEU A 19 15.97 2.47 1.48
N SER A 20 15.56 1.66 2.46
CA SER A 20 14.45 0.73 2.29
C SER A 20 13.12 1.50 2.22
N VAL A 21 12.94 2.25 1.13
CA VAL A 21 11.62 2.68 0.70
C VAL A 21 10.89 1.41 0.29
N GLU A 22 10.15 0.86 1.22
CA GLU A 22 9.22 -0.24 1.00
C GLU A 22 8.04 0.31 0.20
N THR A 23 8.29 0.63 -1.08
CA THR A 23 7.22 0.76 -2.07
C THR A 23 6.69 -0.65 -2.29
N GLN A 24 5.83 -1.09 -1.37
CA GLN A 24 5.07 -2.30 -1.52
C GLN A 24 4.27 -2.17 -2.81
N ALA A 25 4.76 -2.78 -3.88
CA ALA A 25 4.05 -2.81 -5.15
C ALA A 25 2.75 -3.58 -4.93
N CYS A 26 1.62 -2.89 -5.09
CA CYS A 26 0.31 -3.50 -5.05
C CYS A 26 0.08 -4.29 -6.35
N LEU A 27 0.23 -5.61 -6.27
CA LEU A 27 -0.09 -6.50 -7.39
C LEU A 27 -1.51 -7.03 -7.22
N CYS A 28 -2.43 -6.54 -8.05
CA CYS A 28 -3.82 -7.00 -8.07
C CYS A 28 -4.24 -7.50 -9.45
N PRO A 29 -5.12 -8.52 -9.51
CA PRO A 29 -5.74 -8.92 -10.77
C PRO A 29 -6.60 -7.78 -11.33
N LEU A 30 -6.71 -7.69 -12.66
CA LEU A 30 -7.57 -6.73 -13.35
C LEU A 30 -9.05 -7.19 -13.43
N ILE A 31 -9.50 -7.94 -12.42
CA ILE A 31 -10.89 -8.41 -12.32
C ILE A 31 -11.73 -7.28 -11.74
N PHE A 32 -12.83 -6.93 -12.40
CA PHE A 32 -13.75 -5.92 -11.91
C PHE A 32 -14.85 -6.57 -11.05
N GLN A 33 -14.71 -6.43 -9.73
CA GLN A 33 -15.64 -6.88 -8.69
C GLN A 33 -15.71 -5.78 -7.63
N PRO A 34 -16.43 -4.67 -7.89
CA PRO A 34 -16.29 -3.44 -7.15
C PRO A 34 -16.68 -3.58 -5.68
N VAL A 35 -16.01 -2.80 -4.83
CA VAL A 35 -16.31 -2.67 -3.39
C VAL A 35 -16.32 -1.19 -3.01
N CYS A 36 -17.12 -0.81 -2.01
CA CYS A 36 -17.17 0.54 -1.48
C CYS A 36 -16.28 0.66 -0.24
N GLY A 37 -15.37 1.62 -0.22
CA GLY A 37 -14.57 1.97 0.95
C GLY A 37 -15.31 2.90 1.92
N SER A 38 -14.87 2.95 3.18
CA SER A 38 -15.38 3.88 4.19
C SER A 38 -15.10 5.36 3.87
N ASP A 39 -14.26 5.62 2.87
CA ASP A 39 -13.99 6.93 2.27
C ASP A 39 -14.95 7.29 1.13
N ASN A 40 -15.98 6.49 0.90
CA ASN A 40 -16.96 6.63 -0.17
C ASN A 40 -16.33 6.55 -1.58
N VAL A 41 -15.18 5.87 -1.71
CA VAL A 41 -14.52 5.58 -2.98
C VAL A 41 -14.83 4.14 -3.40
N THR A 42 -15.19 3.98 -4.68
CA THR A 42 -15.34 2.65 -5.29
C THR A 42 -13.98 2.11 -5.70
N TYR A 43 -13.59 0.97 -5.14
CA TYR A 43 -12.39 0.24 -5.56
C TYR A 43 -12.77 -0.85 -6.56
N PRO A 44 -11.94 -1.11 -7.59
CA PRO A 44 -12.29 -2.05 -8.67
C PRO A 44 -12.39 -3.51 -8.20
N ASN A 45 -11.72 -3.85 -7.10
CA ASN A 45 -11.85 -5.12 -6.40
C ASN A 45 -11.31 -5.04 -4.96
N GLU A 46 -11.57 -6.08 -4.17
CA GLU A 46 -11.10 -6.24 -2.80
C GLU A 46 -9.57 -6.08 -2.69
N CYS A 47 -8.81 -6.60 -3.65
CA CYS A 47 -7.35 -6.48 -3.65
C CYS A 47 -6.91 -5.01 -3.73
N ALA A 48 -7.52 -4.23 -4.63
CA ALA A 48 -7.22 -2.81 -4.78
C ALA A 48 -7.58 -2.00 -3.52
N LEU A 49 -8.70 -2.33 -2.85
CA LEU A 49 -9.04 -1.76 -1.55
C LEU A 49 -7.98 -2.10 -0.49
N ASN A 50 -7.57 -3.36 -0.39
CA ASN A 50 -6.54 -3.80 0.56
C ASN A 50 -5.21 -3.06 0.38
N CYS A 51 -4.81 -2.83 -0.87
CA CYS A 51 -3.63 -2.03 -1.15
C CYS A 51 -3.78 -0.58 -0.72
N ALA A 52 -4.95 0.02 -0.95
CA ALA A 52 -5.22 1.37 -0.48
C ALA A 52 -5.16 1.45 1.05
N MET A 53 -5.70 0.45 1.77
CA MET A 53 -5.62 0.36 3.23
C MET A 53 -4.16 0.32 3.74
N ALA A 54 -3.27 -0.38 3.03
CA ALA A 54 -1.86 -0.50 3.37
C ALA A 54 -1.03 0.79 3.14
N THR A 55 -1.58 1.79 2.44
CA THR A 55 -0.90 3.08 2.28
C THR A 55 -0.92 3.89 3.58
N SER A 56 0.01 4.84 3.71
CA SER A 56 0.01 5.79 4.83
C SER A 56 -1.30 6.60 4.91
N THR A 57 -1.89 6.94 3.77
CA THR A 57 -3.20 7.60 3.68
C THR A 57 -4.31 6.70 4.18
N GLY A 58 -4.40 5.45 3.68
CA GLY A 58 -5.43 4.49 4.07
C GLY A 58 -5.38 4.16 5.55
N SER A 59 -4.17 3.94 6.09
CA SER A 59 -3.96 3.73 7.52
C SER A 59 -4.36 4.95 8.36
N LYS A 60 -4.06 6.17 7.89
CA LYS A 60 -4.40 7.42 8.60
C LYS A 60 -5.91 7.64 8.73
N ILE A 61 -6.69 7.23 7.74
CA ILE A 61 -8.15 7.36 7.75
C ILE A 61 -8.87 6.12 8.30
N ALA A 62 -8.13 5.10 8.75
CA ALA A 62 -8.68 3.79 9.10
C ALA A 62 -9.62 3.26 8.01
N LEU A 63 -9.14 3.28 6.76
CA LEU A 63 -9.90 2.82 5.61
C LEU A 63 -10.31 1.37 5.83
N ILE A 64 -11.61 1.08 5.66
CA ILE A 64 -12.17 -0.27 5.71
C ILE A 64 -13.14 -0.46 4.54
N LYS A 65 -13.45 -1.72 4.23
CA LYS A 65 -14.59 -2.03 3.36
C LYS A 65 -15.89 -1.64 4.05
N LEU A 66 -16.71 -0.84 3.36
CA LEU A 66 -18.06 -0.50 3.80
C LEU A 66 -19.05 -1.60 3.37
N HIS A 67 -19.09 -1.92 2.08
CA HIS A 67 -19.93 -2.99 1.53
C HIS A 67 -19.40 -3.47 0.17
N ASP A 68 -19.91 -4.62 -0.30
CA ASP A 68 -19.67 -5.10 -1.66
C ASP A 68 -20.51 -4.28 -2.67
N GLY A 69 -20.01 -4.12 -3.89
CA GLY A 69 -20.59 -3.25 -4.91
C GLY A 69 -19.99 -1.84 -4.92
N PRO A 70 -20.30 -1.03 -5.95
CA PRO A 70 -19.83 0.36 -6.01
C PRO A 70 -20.51 1.21 -4.93
N CYS A 71 -19.84 2.29 -4.51
CA CYS A 71 -20.48 3.30 -3.69
C CYS A 71 -21.62 3.98 -4.46
N GLU A 72 -22.70 4.31 -3.77
CA GLU A 72 -23.76 5.13 -4.35
C GLU A 72 -23.26 6.56 -4.44
N ASN A 73 -22.94 7.01 -5.65
CA ASN A 73 -22.73 8.43 -5.91
C ASN A 73 -24.11 9.10 -5.81
N THR A 74 -24.58 9.42 -4.61
CA THR A 74 -25.80 10.21 -4.46
C THR A 74 -25.52 11.58 -5.05
N LYS A 75 -25.89 11.69 -6.32
CA LYS A 75 -25.97 12.87 -7.14
C LYS A 75 -26.82 13.90 -6.41
N LEU A 76 -26.19 14.96 -5.93
CA LEU A 76 -26.78 16.28 -5.76
C LEU A 76 -25.77 17.29 -6.26
#